data_AF-A0A7W8CMX6-F1
#
_entry.id   AF-A0A7W8CMX6-F1
#
_cell.length_a   1.000
_cell.length_b   1.000
_cell.length_c   1.000
_cell.angle_alpha   90.00
_cell.angle_beta   90.00
_cell.angle_gamma   90.00
#
_symmetry.space_group_name_H-M   'P 1'
#
loop_
_entity.id
_entity.type
_entity.pdbx_description
1 polymer ?
#
loop_
_entity_poly.entity_id
_entity_poly.type
_entity_poly.pdbx_seq_one_letter_code
_entity_poly.pdbx_strand_id
1 'polypeptide(L)'
;MSTRALAVALMGAAVITSVAACQTPSTPAVTTTASSTAPSSTAPSSSAPPSATPTSIALTRQPCDLLTPEVAKKYAGGDAQRQLTYESNPPMPVGDNACYYTGSNRSVSVEVFPVPTDPTAPVNHFHVIRPENRVEGVDYEAYWFAAGGSLVAVKDGLLISVNVSNKGAAQTDQDRADDIELANLVVPQVG
;
A
#
# COMPACT_ATOMS: atom_id res chain seq x y z
N MET A 1 51.73 -6.97 -30.58
CA MET A 1 51.06 -6.51 -31.82
C MET A 1 49.68 -7.15 -31.79
N SER A 2 48.51 -6.52 -31.82
CA SER A 2 48.07 -5.15 -32.09
C SER A 2 46.68 -5.00 -31.44
N THR A 3 46.43 -3.86 -30.79
CA THR A 3 45.15 -3.43 -30.24
C THR A 3 44.17 -3.00 -31.35
N ARG A 4 42.85 -3.01 -31.04
CA ARG A 4 41.67 -2.32 -31.66
C ARG A 4 40.54 -3.34 -31.94
N ALA A 5 39.29 -3.11 -31.52
CA ALA A 5 38.49 -1.97 -31.91
C ALA A 5 37.47 -1.51 -30.84
N LEU A 6 37.36 -0.18 -30.75
CA LEU A 6 36.28 0.59 -30.13
C LEU A 6 35.18 0.80 -31.18
N ALA A 7 33.92 0.65 -30.79
CA ALA A 7 32.80 1.28 -31.48
C ALA A 7 31.78 1.75 -30.44
N VAL A 8 31.90 3.03 -30.08
CA VAL A 8 30.89 3.79 -29.35
C VAL A 8 30.01 4.46 -30.40
N ALA A 9 28.70 4.18 -30.36
CA ALA A 9 27.69 4.91 -31.11
C ALA A 9 26.65 5.43 -30.10
N LEU A 10 26.71 6.73 -29.84
CA LEU A 10 25.78 7.50 -29.01
C LEU A 10 25.16 8.56 -29.94
N MET A 11 23.90 8.36 -30.36
CA MET A 11 23.07 9.43 -30.92
C MET A 11 21.58 9.12 -30.70
N GLY A 12 20.92 9.97 -29.93
CA GLY A 12 19.47 9.96 -29.73
C GLY A 12 19.06 11.27 -29.06
N ALA A 13 18.74 12.28 -29.88
CA ALA A 13 18.41 13.63 -29.46
C ALA A 13 17.00 13.71 -28.83
N ALA A 14 16.89 14.43 -27.71
CA ALA A 14 15.62 14.84 -27.13
C ALA A 14 15.32 16.29 -27.52
N VAL A 15 14.12 16.53 -28.07
CA VAL A 15 13.54 17.88 -28.20
C VAL A 15 12.10 17.80 -27.72
N ILE A 16 11.82 18.41 -26.57
CA ILE A 16 10.49 18.57 -25.99
C ILE A 16 10.02 19.98 -26.33
N THR A 17 8.92 20.10 -27.08
CA THR A 17 8.29 21.38 -27.40
C THR A 17 7.21 21.76 -26.38
N SER A 18 7.52 22.83 -25.64
CA SER A 18 6.65 23.96 -25.22
C SER A 18 5.27 23.71 -24.61
N VAL A 19 5.21 24.07 -23.32
CA VAL A 19 4.05 24.63 -22.59
C VAL A 19 3.59 25.94 -23.24
N ALA A 20 2.28 26.09 -23.40
CA ALA A 20 1.63 27.40 -23.56
C ALA A 20 0.31 27.41 -22.77
N ALA A 21 0.34 28.09 -21.63
CA ALA A 21 -0.82 28.52 -20.89
C ALA A 21 -1.46 29.74 -21.57
N CYS A 22 -2.78 29.77 -21.70
CA CYS A 22 -3.58 31.00 -21.87
C CYS A 22 -5.01 30.70 -21.36
N GLN A 23 -5.40 31.27 -20.22
CA GLN A 23 -6.20 32.51 -20.09
C GLN A 23 -7.72 32.26 -20.00
N THR A 24 -8.26 32.37 -18.78
CA THR A 24 -9.55 33.05 -18.49
C THR A 24 -9.34 34.56 -18.68
N PRO A 25 -10.33 35.43 -19.01
CA PRO A 25 -11.68 35.53 -18.42
C PRO A 25 -12.80 35.87 -19.46
N SER A 26 -14.10 35.79 -19.16
CA SER A 26 -14.88 36.97 -18.68
C SER A 26 -16.36 36.60 -18.53
N THR A 27 -16.95 37.06 -17.43
CA THR A 27 -18.39 37.10 -17.12
C THR A 27 -19.08 38.22 -17.90
N PRO A 28 -20.35 38.04 -18.30
CA PRO A 28 -21.33 39.12 -18.11
C PRO A 28 -22.55 38.64 -17.32
N ALA A 29 -22.91 39.47 -16.33
CA ALA A 29 -24.18 39.39 -15.62
C ALA A 29 -25.33 39.82 -16.55
N VAL A 30 -26.45 39.09 -16.49
CA VAL A 30 -27.76 39.59 -16.91
C VAL A 30 -28.76 39.27 -15.80
N THR A 31 -29.38 40.32 -15.28
CA THR A 31 -30.47 40.30 -14.30
C THR A 31 -31.80 40.50 -15.03
N THR A 32 -32.90 40.09 -14.37
CA THR A 32 -34.35 40.26 -14.68
C THR A 32 -34.89 39.39 -15.83
N THR A 33 -36.03 38.69 -15.73
CA THR A 33 -37.28 38.94 -15.02
C THR A 33 -38.02 37.61 -14.72
N ALA A 34 -38.73 37.56 -13.60
CA ALA A 34 -39.63 36.47 -13.23
C ALA A 34 -40.86 36.38 -14.15
N SER A 35 -41.29 35.15 -14.45
CA SER A 35 -42.68 34.83 -14.76
C SER A 35 -43.02 33.44 -14.26
N SER A 36 -44.11 33.40 -13.51
CA SER A 36 -44.67 32.27 -12.79
C SER A 36 -45.48 31.39 -13.73
N THR A 37 -45.24 30.08 -13.70
CA THR A 37 -46.24 29.04 -14.03
C THR A 37 -45.81 27.74 -13.36
N ALA A 38 -46.53 27.37 -12.30
CA ALA A 38 -46.45 26.04 -11.71
C ALA A 38 -47.07 25.01 -12.66
N PRO A 39 -46.48 23.81 -12.74
CA PRO A 39 -47.28 22.62 -12.54
C PRO A 39 -46.66 21.71 -11.47
N SER A 40 -47.52 21.22 -10.58
CA SER A 40 -47.22 20.16 -9.64
C SER A 40 -46.71 18.91 -10.35
N SER A 41 -45.55 18.39 -9.94
CA SER A 41 -45.19 16.99 -10.10
C SER A 41 -44.20 16.59 -9.01
N THR A 42 -44.61 15.60 -8.23
CA THR A 42 -43.91 14.93 -7.14
C THR A 42 -42.52 14.46 -7.55
N ALA A 43 -41.48 15.03 -6.95
CA ALA A 43 -40.12 14.49 -6.99
C ALA A 43 -39.85 13.70 -5.71
N PRO A 44 -39.31 12.46 -5.80
CA PRO A 44 -38.98 11.68 -4.62
C PRO A 44 -37.79 12.30 -3.89
N SER A 45 -37.87 12.32 -2.56
CA SER A 45 -36.77 12.65 -1.65
C SER A 45 -35.56 11.78 -1.98
N SER A 46 -34.58 12.35 -2.66
CA SER A 46 -33.25 11.76 -2.78
C SER A 46 -32.37 12.41 -1.72
N SER A 47 -32.49 11.92 -0.48
CA SER A 47 -31.53 12.18 0.58
C SER A 47 -30.24 11.46 0.19
N ALA A 48 -29.40 12.09 -0.62
CA ALA A 48 -28.04 11.62 -0.81
C ALA A 48 -27.37 11.58 0.58
N PRO A 49 -26.76 10.45 1.00
CA PRO A 49 -25.99 10.43 2.23
C PRO A 49 -24.90 11.51 2.15
N PRO A 50 -24.57 12.20 3.25
CA PRO A 50 -23.43 13.10 3.25
C PRO A 50 -22.21 12.29 2.81
N SER A 51 -21.54 12.79 1.77
CA SER A 51 -20.24 12.29 1.34
C SER A 51 -19.33 12.29 2.56
N ALA A 52 -18.81 11.12 2.94
CA ALA A 52 -17.90 10.99 4.05
C ALA A 52 -16.70 11.89 3.78
N THR A 53 -16.61 13.01 4.50
CA THR A 53 -15.37 13.76 4.62
C THR A 53 -14.33 12.76 5.12
N PRO A 54 -13.14 12.63 4.49
CA PRO A 54 -12.16 11.68 4.96
C PRO A 54 -11.82 12.07 6.39
N THR A 55 -12.27 11.26 7.33
CA THR A 55 -11.82 11.30 8.71
C THR A 55 -10.31 11.29 8.63
N SER A 56 -9.66 12.33 9.14
CA SER A 56 -8.22 12.33 9.34
C SER A 56 -7.90 11.02 10.07
N ILE A 57 -7.28 10.08 9.34
CA ILE A 57 -6.97 8.77 9.90
C ILE A 57 -5.90 9.04 10.95
N ALA A 58 -6.22 8.77 12.21
CA ALA A 58 -5.22 8.86 13.28
C ALA A 58 -4.11 7.88 12.95
N LEU A 59 -2.88 8.39 12.83
CA LEU A 59 -1.72 7.55 12.58
C LEU A 59 -1.47 6.66 13.80
N THR A 60 -1.09 5.41 13.56
CA THR A 60 -0.80 4.44 14.61
C THR A 60 0.48 3.67 14.30
N ARG A 61 1.15 3.22 15.36
CA ARG A 61 2.26 2.28 15.28
C ARG A 61 1.87 0.89 15.76
N GLN A 62 0.62 0.70 16.20
CA GLN A 62 0.11 -0.55 16.72
C GLN A 62 -0.39 -1.43 15.57
N PRO A 63 0.27 -2.56 15.26
CA PRO A 63 -0.08 -3.36 14.08
C PRO A 63 -1.48 -3.96 14.14
N CYS A 64 -2.01 -4.26 15.33
CA CYS A 64 -3.36 -4.78 15.46
C CYS A 64 -4.47 -3.73 15.30
N ASP A 65 -4.13 -2.44 15.37
CA ASP A 65 -5.05 -1.38 14.95
C ASP A 65 -5.11 -1.28 13.43
N LEU A 66 -4.03 -1.69 12.74
CA LEU A 66 -3.92 -1.71 11.28
C LEU A 66 -4.54 -2.98 10.66
N LEU A 67 -4.32 -4.13 11.30
CA LEU A 67 -4.84 -5.44 10.88
C LEU A 67 -6.03 -5.83 11.76
N THR A 68 -7.16 -5.18 11.54
CA THR A 68 -8.42 -5.48 12.23
C THR A 68 -8.94 -6.88 11.86
N PRO A 69 -9.80 -7.51 12.68
CA PRO A 69 -10.40 -8.80 12.37
C PRO A 69 -11.11 -8.83 11.01
N GLU A 70 -11.76 -7.74 10.62
CA GLU A 70 -12.48 -7.61 9.35
C GLU A 70 -11.52 -7.62 8.16
N VAL A 71 -10.41 -6.88 8.26
CA VAL A 71 -9.35 -6.89 7.25
C VAL A 71 -8.69 -8.26 7.19
N ALA A 72 -8.39 -8.86 8.35
CA ALA A 72 -7.78 -10.18 8.41
C ALA A 72 -8.66 -11.26 7.73
N LYS A 73 -9.97 -11.22 7.94
CA LYS A 73 -10.91 -12.19 7.31
C LYS A 73 -10.92 -12.11 5.79
N LYS A 74 -10.66 -10.92 5.21
CA LYS A 74 -10.55 -10.76 3.76
C LYS A 74 -9.37 -11.57 3.18
N TYR A 75 -8.24 -11.58 3.87
CA TYR A 75 -7.00 -12.19 3.38
C TYR A 75 -6.78 -13.63 3.86
N ALA A 76 -7.07 -13.91 5.14
CA ALA A 76 -6.84 -15.21 5.75
C ALA A 76 -8.08 -16.15 5.72
N GLY A 77 -9.27 -15.63 5.38
CA GLY A 77 -10.52 -16.39 5.31
C GLY A 77 -11.53 -16.02 6.41
N GLY A 78 -12.81 -16.36 6.21
CA GLY A 78 -13.89 -15.99 7.14
C GLY A 78 -13.76 -16.59 8.55
N ASP A 79 -12.98 -17.65 8.68
CA ASP A 79 -12.62 -18.33 9.92
C ASP A 79 -11.36 -17.77 10.60
N ALA A 80 -10.74 -16.72 10.04
CA ALA A 80 -9.50 -16.16 10.56
C ALA A 80 -9.58 -15.79 12.05
N GLN A 81 -8.62 -16.30 12.83
CA GLN A 81 -8.47 -16.02 14.25
C GLN A 81 -7.09 -15.41 14.52
N ARG A 82 -7.05 -14.47 15.47
CA ARG A 82 -5.80 -13.88 15.94
C ARG A 82 -4.96 -14.96 16.63
N GLN A 83 -3.69 -15.00 16.28
CA GLN A 83 -2.73 -15.90 16.88
C GLN A 83 -1.75 -15.14 17.78
N LEU A 84 -1.28 -15.80 18.83
CA LEU A 84 -0.25 -15.28 19.73
C LEU A 84 1.12 -15.93 19.49
N THR A 85 1.18 -16.92 18.61
CA THR A 85 2.40 -17.61 18.18
C THR A 85 2.38 -17.83 16.68
N TYR A 86 3.52 -17.66 16.03
CA TYR A 86 3.71 -18.08 14.64
C TYR A 86 3.72 -19.60 14.54
N GLU A 87 3.35 -20.11 13.36
CA GLU A 87 3.37 -21.53 13.05
C GLU A 87 4.79 -22.00 12.72
N SER A 88 5.64 -22.03 13.74
CA SER A 88 7.03 -22.49 13.66
C SER A 88 7.28 -23.67 14.61
N ASN A 89 8.36 -24.39 14.39
CA ASN A 89 8.80 -25.46 15.30
C ASN A 89 10.27 -25.22 15.72
N PRO A 90 10.54 -24.79 16.97
CA PRO A 90 9.57 -24.54 18.06
C PRO A 90 8.66 -23.32 17.79
N PRO A 91 7.49 -23.22 18.46
CA PRO A 91 6.60 -22.07 18.33
C PRO A 91 7.28 -20.77 18.76
N MET A 92 7.18 -19.73 17.92
CA MET A 92 7.71 -18.41 18.18
C MET A 92 6.57 -17.48 18.60
N PRO A 93 6.70 -16.71 19.70
CA PRO A 93 5.67 -15.75 20.10
C PRO A 93 5.53 -14.62 19.06
N VAL A 94 4.30 -14.17 18.84
CA VAL A 94 4.02 -12.94 18.10
C VAL A 94 4.31 -11.77 19.04
N GLY A 95 5.29 -10.93 18.69
CA GLY A 95 5.68 -9.78 19.50
C GLY A 95 4.65 -8.64 19.44
N ASP A 96 4.78 -7.66 20.35
CA ASP A 96 3.88 -6.49 20.42
C ASP A 96 3.90 -5.65 19.14
N ASN A 97 4.99 -5.73 18.38
CA ASN A 97 5.20 -5.07 17.09
C ASN A 97 4.66 -5.88 15.91
N ALA A 98 3.86 -6.93 16.15
CA ALA A 98 3.22 -7.72 15.12
C ALA A 98 1.74 -8.02 15.42
N CYS A 99 0.94 -8.13 14.37
CA CYS A 99 -0.38 -8.71 14.41
C CYS A 99 -0.47 -9.84 13.41
N TYR A 100 -0.93 -11.00 13.86
CA TYR A 100 -0.95 -12.23 13.07
C TYR A 100 -2.30 -12.91 13.17
N TYR A 101 -2.88 -13.23 12.01
CA TYR A 101 -4.13 -13.99 11.90
C TYR A 101 -3.92 -15.20 11.00
N THR A 102 -4.59 -16.29 11.36
CA THR A 102 -4.61 -17.51 10.55
C THR A 102 -6.04 -17.97 10.36
N GLY A 103 -6.39 -18.34 9.13
CA GLY A 103 -7.54 -19.19 8.82
C GLY A 103 -7.10 -20.61 8.49
N SER A 104 -8.02 -21.37 7.91
CA SER A 104 -7.80 -22.77 7.53
C SER A 104 -6.68 -22.93 6.50
N ASN A 105 -6.60 -22.04 5.50
CA ASN A 105 -5.70 -22.21 4.35
C ASN A 105 -4.69 -21.08 4.19
N ARG A 106 -4.91 -19.93 4.83
CA ARG A 106 -4.12 -18.73 4.63
C ARG A 106 -3.79 -18.07 5.96
N SER A 107 -2.74 -17.27 5.95
CA SER A 107 -2.37 -16.41 7.06
C SER A 107 -2.09 -15.00 6.57
N VAL A 108 -2.19 -14.05 7.49
CA VAL A 108 -1.90 -12.64 7.23
C VAL A 108 -1.19 -12.04 8.44
N SER A 109 -0.11 -11.32 8.20
CA SER A 109 0.59 -10.54 9.22
C SER A 109 0.84 -9.10 8.78
N VAL A 110 0.82 -8.22 9.78
CA VAL A 110 1.34 -6.86 9.68
C VAL A 110 2.30 -6.68 10.86
N GLU A 111 3.49 -6.18 10.56
CA GLU A 111 4.51 -5.91 11.57
C GLU A 111 5.06 -4.50 11.38
N VAL A 112 5.24 -3.77 12.48
CA VAL A 112 5.71 -2.38 12.47
C VAL A 112 6.88 -2.26 13.44
N PHE A 113 8.07 -2.03 12.92
CA PHE A 113 9.30 -1.90 13.71
C PHE A 113 10.01 -0.59 13.40
N PRO A 114 10.84 -0.06 14.32
CA PRO A 114 11.85 0.91 13.92
C PRO A 114 12.81 0.28 12.91
N VAL A 115 13.36 1.09 11.99
CA VAL A 115 14.42 0.65 11.08
C VAL A 115 15.60 0.10 11.91
N PRO A 116 16.00 -1.17 11.73
CA PRO A 116 17.03 -1.78 12.55
C PRO A 116 18.40 -1.12 12.32
N THR A 117 19.08 -0.77 13.41
CA THR A 117 20.47 -0.29 13.38
C THR A 117 21.49 -1.43 13.39
N ASP A 118 21.06 -2.64 13.76
CA ASP A 118 21.89 -3.84 13.79
C ASP A 118 22.10 -4.36 12.36
N PRO A 119 23.34 -4.50 11.87
CA PRO A 119 23.61 -5.05 10.54
C PRO A 119 23.19 -6.52 10.37
N THR A 120 22.99 -7.25 11.46
CA THR A 120 22.55 -8.66 11.44
C THR A 120 21.04 -8.84 11.39
N ALA A 121 20.27 -7.75 11.57
CA ALA A 121 18.82 -7.79 11.43
C ALA A 121 18.44 -8.31 10.02
N PRO A 122 17.41 -9.15 9.85
CA PRO A 122 17.11 -9.81 8.58
C PRO A 122 17.06 -8.87 7.37
N VAL A 123 16.37 -7.73 7.49
CA VAL A 123 16.27 -6.73 6.41
C VAL A 123 17.62 -6.16 5.97
N ASN A 124 18.58 -6.05 6.89
CA ASN A 124 19.93 -5.57 6.62
C ASN A 124 20.83 -6.70 6.12
N HIS A 125 20.76 -7.87 6.77
CA HIS A 125 21.54 -9.06 6.44
C HIS A 125 21.23 -9.61 5.05
N PHE A 126 19.95 -9.71 4.70
CA PHE A 126 19.50 -10.13 3.37
C PHE A 126 19.47 -8.98 2.36
N HIS A 127 19.87 -7.77 2.78
CA HIS A 127 19.93 -6.59 1.95
C HIS A 127 18.63 -6.29 1.19
N VAL A 128 17.52 -6.30 1.92
CA VAL A 128 16.17 -6.15 1.36
C VAL A 128 15.98 -4.77 0.72
N ILE A 129 16.42 -3.72 1.41
CA ILE A 129 16.27 -2.32 0.97
C ILE A 129 17.35 -2.01 -0.08
N ARG A 130 17.08 -2.40 -1.32
CA ARG A 130 17.94 -2.19 -2.49
C ARG A 130 17.11 -1.94 -3.75
N PRO A 131 17.64 -1.19 -4.74
CA PRO A 131 16.91 -0.90 -5.98
C PRO A 131 16.36 -2.13 -6.69
N GLU A 132 17.10 -3.25 -6.68
CA GLU A 132 16.70 -4.48 -7.37
C GLU A 132 15.47 -5.16 -6.75
N ASN A 133 15.20 -4.89 -5.47
CA ASN A 133 14.05 -5.45 -4.76
C ASN A 133 12.85 -4.50 -4.76
N ARG A 134 12.98 -3.29 -5.33
CA ARG A 134 11.96 -2.25 -5.21
C ARG A 134 10.64 -2.69 -5.82
N VAL A 135 9.55 -2.43 -5.10
CA VAL A 135 8.19 -2.64 -5.60
C VAL A 135 7.82 -1.44 -6.46
N GLU A 136 7.55 -1.69 -7.73
CA GLU A 136 7.13 -0.66 -8.67
C GLU A 136 5.60 -0.48 -8.64
N GLY A 137 5.13 0.72 -8.97
CA GLY A 137 3.69 1.03 -9.09
C GLY A 137 2.96 1.31 -7.78
N VAL A 138 3.69 1.55 -6.69
CA VAL A 138 3.15 2.02 -5.40
C VAL A 138 3.67 3.43 -5.07
N ASP A 139 2.89 4.21 -4.32
CA ASP A 139 3.20 5.62 -3.99
C ASP A 139 4.11 5.78 -2.75
N TYR A 140 4.68 4.68 -2.25
CA TYR A 140 5.55 4.64 -1.08
C TYR A 140 6.81 3.81 -1.35
N GLU A 141 7.82 3.99 -0.50
CA GLU A 141 9.04 3.20 -0.58
C GLU A 141 8.77 1.78 -0.08
N ALA A 142 8.89 0.78 -0.96
CA ALA A 142 8.68 -0.63 -0.63
C ALA A 142 9.60 -1.58 -1.40
N TYR A 143 9.85 -2.74 -0.80
CA TYR A 143 10.77 -3.76 -1.28
C TYR A 143 10.23 -5.17 -1.08
N TRP A 144 10.46 -6.06 -2.04
CA TRP A 144 10.20 -7.49 -1.90
C TRP A 144 11.25 -8.15 -1.02
N PHE A 145 10.81 -8.78 0.06
CA PHE A 145 11.67 -9.64 0.87
C PHE A 145 11.44 -11.11 0.53
N ALA A 146 12.12 -11.58 -0.51
CA ALA A 146 11.92 -12.95 -1.05
C ALA A 146 12.13 -14.07 -0.01
N ALA A 147 13.06 -13.92 0.93
CA ALA A 147 13.30 -14.93 1.97
C ALA A 147 12.22 -14.94 3.07
N GLY A 148 11.54 -13.81 3.29
CA GLY A 148 10.41 -13.69 4.22
C GLY A 148 9.05 -13.86 3.55
N GLY A 149 9.01 -13.95 2.21
CA GLY A 149 7.77 -13.95 1.44
C GLY A 149 6.93 -12.68 1.65
N SER A 150 7.53 -11.58 2.08
CA SER A 150 6.80 -10.38 2.52
C SER A 150 7.13 -9.14 1.69
N LEU A 151 6.26 -8.14 1.74
CA LEU A 151 6.53 -6.79 1.27
C LEU A 151 6.94 -5.94 2.48
N VAL A 152 8.07 -5.25 2.35
CA VAL A 152 8.61 -4.35 3.38
C VAL A 152 8.54 -2.92 2.87
N ALA A 153 7.71 -2.09 3.50
CA ALA A 153 7.65 -0.65 3.25
C ALA A 153 8.46 0.14 4.27
N VAL A 154 8.99 1.29 3.85
CA VAL A 154 9.76 2.22 4.69
C VAL A 154 8.98 3.52 4.79
N LYS A 155 8.72 3.99 6.02
CA LYS A 155 8.03 5.26 6.26
C LYS A 155 8.45 5.85 7.60
N ASP A 156 8.88 7.11 7.61
CA ASP A 156 9.16 7.88 8.84
C ASP A 156 10.09 7.17 9.86
N GLY A 157 11.09 6.45 9.36
CA GLY A 157 12.03 5.67 10.19
C GLY A 157 11.46 4.35 10.74
N LEU A 158 10.32 3.91 10.21
CA LEU A 158 9.68 2.62 10.50
C LEU A 158 9.78 1.70 9.28
N LEU A 159 9.86 0.40 9.58
CA LEU A 159 9.63 -0.69 8.63
C LEU A 159 8.25 -1.28 8.89
N ILE A 160 7.49 -1.39 7.81
CA ILE A 160 6.16 -1.99 7.79
C ILE A 160 6.27 -3.25 6.96
N SER A 161 6.26 -4.41 7.60
CA SER A 161 6.21 -5.70 6.90
C SER A 161 4.76 -6.14 6.78
N VAL A 162 4.34 -6.49 5.57
CA VAL A 162 3.06 -7.16 5.33
C VAL A 162 3.32 -8.51 4.67
N ASN A 163 2.54 -9.51 5.08
CA ASN A 163 2.58 -10.83 4.47
C ASN A 163 1.18 -11.41 4.41
N VAL A 164 0.74 -11.80 3.22
CA VAL A 164 -0.38 -12.69 2.97
C VAL A 164 0.19 -13.96 2.36
N SER A 165 -0.08 -15.11 2.97
CA SER A 165 0.48 -16.36 2.49
C SER A 165 -0.47 -17.54 2.58
N ASN A 166 -0.26 -18.50 1.68
CA ASN A 166 -0.91 -19.80 1.72
C ASN A 166 -0.13 -20.74 2.64
N LYS A 167 -0.83 -21.39 3.57
CA LYS A 167 -0.22 -22.27 4.57
C LYS A 167 0.36 -23.51 3.89
N GLY A 168 1.65 -23.73 4.05
CA GLY A 168 2.35 -24.91 3.52
C GLY A 168 2.52 -24.94 1.99
N ALA A 169 2.28 -23.83 1.30
CA ALA A 169 2.47 -23.70 -0.14
C ALA A 169 3.50 -22.61 -0.48
N ALA A 170 4.06 -22.68 -1.68
CA ALA A 170 4.92 -21.62 -2.20
C ALA A 170 4.10 -20.34 -2.44
N GLN A 171 4.76 -19.19 -2.33
CA GLN A 171 4.15 -17.89 -2.62
C GLN A 171 3.67 -17.83 -4.08
N THR A 172 2.44 -17.36 -4.27
CA THR A 172 1.81 -17.20 -5.59
C THR A 172 1.81 -15.73 -6.03
N ASP A 173 1.55 -15.48 -7.31
CA ASP A 173 1.36 -14.11 -7.81
C ASP A 173 0.14 -13.43 -7.15
N GLN A 174 -0.87 -14.21 -6.76
CA GLN A 174 -2.01 -13.71 -6.00
C GLN A 174 -1.60 -13.26 -4.59
N ASP A 175 -0.73 -14.00 -3.91
CA ASP A 175 -0.21 -13.61 -2.60
C ASP A 175 0.52 -12.26 -2.68
N ARG A 176 1.30 -12.04 -3.74
CA ARG A 176 1.97 -10.75 -3.97
C ARG A 176 1.00 -9.62 -4.26
N ALA A 177 -0.05 -9.89 -5.03
CA ALA A 177 -1.11 -8.90 -5.28
C ALA A 177 -1.84 -8.54 -3.98
N ASP A 178 -2.12 -9.53 -3.13
CA ASP A 178 -2.74 -9.35 -1.82
C ASP A 178 -1.82 -8.58 -0.86
N ASP A 179 -0.51 -8.82 -0.89
CA ASP A 179 0.49 -8.04 -0.13
C ASP A 179 0.44 -6.56 -0.52
N ILE A 180 0.41 -6.25 -1.82
CA ILE A 180 0.31 -4.85 -2.29
C ILE A 180 -1.01 -4.23 -1.86
N GLU A 181 -2.13 -4.95 -2.02
CA GLU A 181 -3.44 -4.43 -1.63
C GLU A 181 -3.51 -4.14 -0.12
N LEU A 182 -2.99 -5.06 0.71
CA LEU A 182 -2.90 -4.86 2.15
C LEU A 182 -1.97 -3.70 2.50
N ALA A 183 -0.80 -3.60 1.87
CA ALA A 183 0.14 -2.50 2.10
C ALA A 183 -0.46 -1.13 1.75
N ASN A 184 -1.22 -1.03 0.66
CA ASN A 184 -1.94 0.19 0.28
C ASN A 184 -2.94 0.65 1.36
N LEU A 185 -3.52 -0.30 2.12
CA LEU A 185 -4.39 0.01 3.25
C LEU A 185 -3.60 0.40 4.50
N VAL A 186 -2.49 -0.28 4.76
CA VAL A 186 -1.72 -0.18 6.02
C VAL A 186 -0.77 1.02 6.03
N VAL A 187 0.09 1.16 5.02
CA VAL A 187 1.19 2.13 5.00
C VAL A 187 0.74 3.59 5.20
N PRO A 188 -0.37 4.06 4.60
CA PRO A 188 -0.86 5.42 4.84
C PRO A 188 -1.21 5.71 6.30
N GLN A 189 -1.62 4.68 7.07
CA GLN A 189 -2.08 4.81 8.45
C GLN A 189 -0.95 4.72 9.48
N VAL A 190 0.28 4.43 9.07
CA VAL A 190 1.43 4.32 9.98
C VAL A 190 2.09 5.68 10.24
N GLY A 191 2.37 6.02 11.50
CA GLY A 191 3.09 7.24 11.90
C GLY A 191 3.15 7.45 13.40
#